data_AF-A0A845WAP0-F1
#
_entry.id   AF-A0A845WAP0-F1
#
_cell.length_a   1.000
_cell.length_b   1.000
_cell.length_c   1.000
_cell.angle_alpha   90.00
_cell.angle_beta   90.00
_cell.angle_gamma   90.00
#
_symmetry.space_group_name_H-M   'P 1'
#
loop_
_entity.id
_entity.type
_entity.pdbx_description
1 polymer ?
#
loop_
_entity_poly.entity_id
_entity_poly.type
_entity_poly.pdbx_seq_one_letter_code
_entity_poly.pdbx_strand_id
1 'polypeptide(L)'
;MDLRDNKYRPQNIEFAVHADAAWGGYFAAMLETKAVPVSTEADEPVPVLPMSDYVYAQYDNLYRTDTVTVDPHKTGYMPYPAGALCYRNMLMRSLIAFEAPYTNTGEGSEGQDEYLLGTYGIEGSKPGAAAAGVYLSHKVIPPEPSGYGKILGRTLYNCKMFHWKLLELSESAQGYGVFPVPIEDPEGPISNYASKKEFRDKLRSLLAGKRPKEILNGEHTEALELLKETGADLNILTYAFNFKNSDGTWNQDLEAANDFNRQIYDRISLKLVLPEEEDENVNAQYNVLVSTTDFQKDYY
;
A
#
# COMPACT_ATOMS: atom_id res chain seq x y z
N MET A 1 11.92 16.21 -0.96
CA MET A 1 12.26 17.37 -0.11
C MET A 1 13.46 18.15 -0.65
N ASP A 2 14.49 17.47 -1.13
CA ASP A 2 15.73 18.12 -1.60
C ASP A 2 15.52 19.12 -2.74
N LEU A 3 14.52 18.90 -3.60
CA LEU A 3 14.12 19.88 -4.61
C LEU A 3 13.69 21.22 -3.97
N ARG A 4 12.89 21.17 -2.90
CA ARG A 4 12.50 22.36 -2.13
C ARG A 4 13.72 23.00 -1.48
N ASP A 5 14.49 22.18 -0.75
CA ASP A 5 15.53 22.65 0.15
C ASP A 5 16.77 23.16 -0.60
N ASN A 6 17.18 22.49 -1.69
CA ASN A 6 18.42 22.76 -2.41
C ASN A 6 18.23 23.57 -3.69
N LYS A 7 17.07 23.47 -4.35
CA LYS A 7 16.81 24.21 -5.61
C LYS A 7 16.01 25.47 -5.37
N TYR A 8 14.88 25.38 -4.67
CA TYR A 8 13.90 26.47 -4.61
C TYR A 8 14.12 27.44 -3.45
N ARG A 9 14.48 26.97 -2.25
CA ARG A 9 14.77 27.84 -1.11
C ARG A 9 15.88 28.87 -1.37
N PRO A 10 17.03 28.53 -2.00
CA PRO A 10 18.05 29.54 -2.35
C PRO A 10 17.55 30.62 -3.31
N GLN A 11 16.43 30.37 -4.00
CA GLN A 11 15.76 31.32 -4.89
C GLN A 11 14.60 32.06 -4.19
N ASN A 12 14.46 31.92 -2.87
CA ASN A 12 13.34 32.43 -2.06
C ASN A 12 11.97 31.88 -2.48
N ILE A 13 11.92 30.66 -3.01
CA ILE A 13 10.69 29.93 -3.31
C ILE A 13 10.47 28.86 -2.24
N GLU A 14 9.34 28.91 -1.56
CA GLU A 14 8.96 28.00 -0.48
C GLU A 14 7.58 27.40 -0.77
N PHE A 15 7.38 26.14 -0.38
CA PHE A 15 6.08 25.47 -0.50
C PHE A 15 5.92 24.38 0.58
N ALA A 16 4.69 24.27 1.07
CA ALA A 16 4.32 23.17 1.94
C ALA A 16 4.35 21.85 1.16
N VAL A 17 4.80 20.79 1.83
CA VAL A 17 4.76 19.44 1.26
C VAL A 17 3.80 18.58 2.08
N HIS A 18 2.73 18.15 1.42
CA HIS A 18 1.80 17.17 1.95
C HIS A 18 2.17 15.78 1.43
N ALA A 19 2.23 14.78 2.32
CA ALA A 19 2.21 13.39 1.90
C ALA A 19 0.78 12.85 2.00
N ASP A 20 0.18 12.54 0.86
CA ASP A 20 -1.00 11.70 0.82
C ASP A 20 -0.57 10.24 1.05
N ALA A 21 -0.55 9.85 2.32
CA ALA A 21 -0.30 8.49 2.74
C ALA A 21 -1.60 7.84 3.23
N ALA A 22 -2.76 8.20 2.67
CA ALA A 22 -4.04 7.66 3.11
C ALA A 22 -4.01 6.12 3.06
N TRP A 23 -3.51 5.55 1.97
CA TRP A 23 -3.27 4.10 1.85
C TRP A 23 -1.95 3.67 2.48
N GLY A 24 -0.85 4.38 2.22
CA GLY A 24 0.50 3.96 2.59
C GLY A 24 0.91 4.17 4.05
N GLY A 25 0.23 5.05 4.80
CA GLY A 25 0.77 5.59 6.05
C GLY A 25 1.08 4.55 7.12
N TYR A 26 0.30 3.48 7.24
CA TYR A 26 0.58 2.41 8.19
C TYR A 26 1.82 1.58 7.83
N PHE A 27 2.27 1.56 6.57
CA PHE A 27 3.52 0.90 6.21
C PHE A 27 4.73 1.56 6.88
N ALA A 28 4.63 2.81 7.34
CA ALA A 28 5.68 3.43 8.16
C ALA A 28 6.02 2.61 9.43
N ALA A 29 5.09 1.78 9.92
CA ALA A 29 5.33 0.84 11.01
C ALA A 29 6.37 -0.24 10.68
N MET A 30 6.77 -0.41 9.40
CA MET A 30 7.83 -1.34 9.00
C MET A 30 9.23 -0.74 9.12
N LEU A 31 9.36 0.59 9.34
CA LEU A 31 10.66 1.22 9.53
C LEU A 31 11.30 0.76 10.84
N GLU A 32 12.60 0.47 10.82
CA GLU A 32 13.33 0.10 12.03
C GLU A 32 13.25 1.22 13.09
N THR A 33 12.70 0.91 14.26
CA THR A 33 12.69 1.83 15.39
C THR A 33 14.05 1.84 16.04
N LYS A 34 14.67 3.01 16.19
CA LYS A 34 15.98 3.17 16.88
C LYS A 34 15.98 2.77 18.37
N ALA A 35 14.82 2.43 18.95
CA ALA A 35 14.72 2.08 20.36
C ALA A 35 13.52 1.17 20.67
N VAL A 36 13.70 -0.14 20.59
CA VAL A 36 12.98 -1.10 21.45
C VAL A 36 13.97 -2.21 21.84
N PRO A 37 14.22 -2.47 23.12
CA PRO A 37 14.95 -3.65 23.54
C PRO A 37 14.12 -4.87 23.14
N VAL A 38 14.69 -5.74 22.31
CA VAL A 38 14.09 -7.05 22.00
C VAL A 38 13.84 -7.76 23.33
N SER A 39 12.57 -8.03 23.66
CA SER A 39 12.22 -8.88 24.80
C SER A 39 12.84 -10.25 24.58
N THR A 40 13.75 -10.64 25.47
CA THR A 40 14.60 -11.83 25.36
C THR A 40 13.89 -13.16 25.66
N GLU A 41 12.55 -13.21 25.66
CA GLU A 41 11.84 -14.44 25.98
C GLU A 41 10.76 -14.77 24.94
N ALA A 42 11.06 -15.82 24.15
CA ALA A 42 10.12 -16.77 23.56
C ALA A 42 9.12 -16.27 22.50
N ASP A 43 9.61 -15.66 21.42
CA ASP A 43 9.09 -15.89 20.06
C ASP A 43 10.18 -15.47 19.08
N GLU A 44 10.65 -16.39 18.23
CA GLU A 44 11.48 -16.01 17.09
C GLU A 44 10.75 -14.88 16.33
N PRO A 45 11.43 -13.78 15.95
CA PRO A 45 10.78 -12.71 15.23
C PRO A 45 10.13 -13.32 13.99
N VAL A 46 8.80 -13.22 13.91
CA VAL A 46 8.04 -13.62 12.73
C VAL A 46 8.69 -12.96 11.53
N PRO A 47 9.29 -13.74 10.62
CA PRO A 47 10.01 -13.14 9.54
C PRO A 47 9.02 -12.47 8.58
N VAL A 48 9.43 -11.34 8.03
CA VAL A 48 8.64 -10.55 7.08
C VAL A 48 9.50 -10.17 5.90
N LEU A 49 8.84 -9.85 4.77
CA LEU A 49 9.54 -9.22 3.67
C LEU A 49 9.75 -7.74 4.03
N PRO A 50 11.00 -7.24 4.05
CA PRO A 50 11.25 -5.81 4.22
C PRO A 50 10.74 -5.02 3.00
N MET A 51 10.65 -3.70 3.14
CA MET A 51 10.44 -2.81 1.99
C MET A 51 11.62 -2.90 1.02
N SER A 52 11.39 -2.59 -0.27
CA SER A 52 12.49 -2.31 -1.20
C SER A 52 13.30 -1.11 -0.74
N ASP A 53 14.55 -1.01 -1.18
CA ASP A 53 15.43 0.11 -0.82
C ASP A 53 14.84 1.46 -1.25
N TYR A 54 14.23 1.49 -2.45
CA TYR A 54 13.53 2.67 -2.95
C TYR A 54 12.41 3.11 -2.00
N VAL A 55 11.52 2.18 -1.62
CA VAL A 55 10.37 2.48 -0.77
C VAL A 55 10.83 2.87 0.64
N TYR A 56 11.79 2.14 1.21
CA TYR A 56 12.37 2.47 2.51
C TYR A 56 12.89 3.91 2.52
N ALA A 57 13.65 4.32 1.50
CA ALA A 57 14.17 5.68 1.38
C ALA A 57 13.05 6.75 1.31
N GLN A 58 11.91 6.45 0.68
CA GLN A 58 10.76 7.37 0.68
C GLN A 58 10.17 7.52 2.08
N TYR A 59 9.94 6.41 2.79
CA TYR A 59 9.38 6.42 4.15
C TYR A 59 10.32 7.06 5.17
N ASP A 60 11.64 6.86 5.05
CA ASP A 60 12.64 7.50 5.90
C ASP A 60 12.62 9.05 5.76
N ASN A 61 12.04 9.58 4.67
CA ASN A 61 11.86 11.02 4.48
C ASN A 61 10.47 11.54 4.90
N LEU A 62 9.54 10.68 5.33
CA LEU A 62 8.15 11.08 5.60
C LEU A 62 8.04 12.15 6.69
N TYR A 63 8.89 12.09 7.72
CA TYR A 63 8.93 13.08 8.83
C TYR A 63 9.30 14.51 8.37
N ARG A 64 9.87 14.67 7.16
CA ARG A 64 10.23 15.98 6.60
C ARG A 64 9.05 16.71 5.96
N THR A 65 7.93 16.02 5.76
CA THR A 65 6.68 16.59 5.22
C THR A 65 6.04 17.53 6.23
N ASP A 66 5.28 18.51 5.76
CA ASP A 66 4.59 19.47 6.63
C ASP A 66 3.29 18.86 7.19
N THR A 67 2.63 18.02 6.38
CA THR A 67 1.42 17.29 6.76
C THR A 67 1.38 15.91 6.12
N VAL A 68 0.71 14.96 6.77
CA VAL A 68 0.52 13.58 6.29
C VAL A 68 -0.95 13.19 6.46
N THR A 69 -1.62 12.79 5.38
CA THR A 69 -2.91 12.08 5.49
C THR A 69 -2.63 10.61 5.72
N VAL A 70 -3.36 9.96 6.63
CA VAL A 70 -3.28 8.51 6.88
C VAL A 70 -4.64 7.98 7.30
N ASP A 71 -5.06 6.86 6.72
CA ASP A 71 -6.37 6.28 7.03
C ASP A 71 -6.26 4.98 7.83
N PRO A 72 -6.60 5.01 9.13
CA PRO A 72 -6.84 3.80 9.90
C PRO A 72 -7.81 2.81 9.24
N HIS A 73 -8.84 3.30 8.53
CA HIS A 73 -9.81 2.43 7.85
C HIS A 73 -9.32 1.80 6.53
N LYS A 74 -8.09 2.10 6.10
CA LYS A 74 -7.45 1.47 4.93
C LYS A 74 -6.53 0.35 5.42
N THR A 75 -5.23 0.62 5.46
CA THR A 75 -4.19 -0.35 5.84
C THR A 75 -3.96 -0.44 7.34
N GLY A 76 -4.69 0.36 8.12
CA GLY A 76 -4.80 0.23 9.58
C GLY A 76 -5.84 -0.80 10.03
N TYR A 77 -6.59 -1.43 9.12
CA TYR A 77 -7.58 -2.49 9.43
C TYR A 77 -8.71 -2.05 10.37
N MET A 78 -8.98 -0.75 10.48
CA MET A 78 -10.12 -0.24 11.23
C MET A 78 -11.39 -0.28 10.40
N PRO A 79 -12.56 -0.52 10.99
CA PRO A 79 -13.82 -0.26 10.31
C PRO A 79 -13.98 1.22 9.97
N TYR A 80 -14.66 1.50 8.86
CA TYR A 80 -15.13 2.86 8.55
C TYR A 80 -16.09 3.36 9.64
N PRO A 81 -16.11 4.68 9.93
CA PRO A 81 -15.20 5.72 9.43
C PRO A 81 -13.98 5.92 10.35
N ALA A 82 -12.78 6.00 9.78
CA ALA A 82 -11.56 6.41 10.49
C ALA A 82 -10.47 6.91 9.51
N GLY A 83 -10.41 8.24 9.34
CA GLY A 83 -9.32 8.96 8.66
C GLY A 83 -8.55 9.87 9.62
N ALA A 84 -7.33 10.27 9.25
CA ALA A 84 -6.51 11.16 10.07
C ALA A 84 -5.61 12.08 9.21
N LEU A 85 -5.35 13.27 9.74
CA LEU A 85 -4.38 14.23 9.22
C LEU A 85 -3.40 14.58 10.34
N CYS A 86 -2.12 14.35 10.09
CA CYS A 86 -1.03 14.64 10.99
C CYS A 86 -0.30 15.91 10.54
N TYR A 87 -0.07 16.84 11.46
CA TYR A 87 0.73 18.04 11.22
C TYR A 87 2.12 17.85 11.82
N ARG A 88 3.18 18.15 11.06
CA ARG A 88 4.53 18.21 11.62
C ARG A 88 4.66 19.35 12.61
N ASN A 89 4.05 20.50 12.29
CA ASN A 89 3.92 21.63 13.20
C ASN A 89 2.45 21.85 13.52
N MET A 90 2.06 21.55 14.76
CA MET A 90 0.69 21.67 15.25
C MET A 90 0.08 23.07 15.06
N LEU A 91 0.90 24.13 15.02
CA LEU A 91 0.42 25.51 14.80
C LEU A 91 -0.24 25.70 13.42
N MET A 92 0.06 24.84 12.43
CA MET A 92 -0.56 24.92 11.10
C MET A 92 -2.08 24.75 11.16
N ARG A 93 -2.61 23.99 12.12
CA ARG A 93 -4.06 23.79 12.27
C ARG A 93 -4.81 25.10 12.59
N SER A 94 -4.12 26.11 13.12
CA SER A 94 -4.71 27.40 13.44
C SER A 94 -5.15 28.19 12.20
N LEU A 95 -4.61 27.85 11.01
CA LEU A 95 -5.01 28.47 9.74
C LEU A 95 -6.45 28.12 9.33
N ILE A 96 -7.00 27.04 9.89
CA ILE A 96 -8.36 26.57 9.63
C ILE A 96 -9.22 26.60 10.90
N ALA A 97 -8.74 27.23 11.97
CA ALA A 97 -9.48 27.32 13.20
C ALA A 97 -10.75 28.15 12.99
N PHE A 98 -11.90 27.54 13.23
CA PHE A 98 -13.17 28.25 13.25
C PHE A 98 -13.81 28.08 14.62
N GLU A 99 -13.84 29.16 15.39
CA GLU A 99 -14.52 29.17 16.67
C GLU A 99 -16.04 29.15 16.42
N ALA A 100 -16.67 28.02 16.69
CA ALA A 100 -18.12 27.99 16.83
C ALA A 100 -18.48 28.69 18.16
N PRO A 101 -19.38 29.68 18.18
CA PRO A 101 -19.72 30.45 19.39
C PRO A 101 -20.50 29.66 20.46
N TYR A 102 -20.54 28.33 20.35
CA TYR A 102 -21.23 27.46 21.28
C TYR A 102 -20.20 26.77 22.18
N THR A 103 -20.32 27.04 23.49
CA THR A 103 -19.62 26.42 24.62
C THR A 103 -18.14 26.76 24.82
N ASN A 104 -17.86 27.90 25.47
CA ASN A 104 -16.87 28.02 26.56
C ASN A 104 -16.84 29.46 27.11
N THR A 105 -17.78 29.78 28.00
CA THR A 105 -17.74 30.98 28.85
C THR A 105 -17.72 30.59 30.32
N GLY A 106 -16.89 29.59 30.67
CA GLY A 106 -16.63 29.21 32.06
C GLY A 106 -15.28 29.73 32.49
N GLU A 107 -15.24 30.60 33.50
CA GLU A 107 -14.00 31.04 34.14
C GLU A 107 -13.20 29.82 34.63
N GLY A 108 -12.02 29.58 34.01
CA GLY A 108 -11.19 28.38 34.24
C GLY A 108 -10.67 27.70 32.97
N SER A 109 -11.04 28.17 31.77
CA SER A 109 -10.64 27.63 30.47
C SER A 109 -9.29 28.14 29.93
N GLU A 110 -8.50 28.87 30.73
CA GLU A 110 -7.15 29.28 30.32
C GLU A 110 -6.26 28.04 30.13
N GLY A 111 -6.06 27.65 28.86
CA GLY A 111 -5.26 26.49 28.46
C GLY A 111 -6.05 25.26 27.99
N GLN A 112 -7.39 25.25 28.10
CA GLN A 112 -8.22 24.13 27.56
C GLN A 112 -8.58 24.29 26.09
N ASP A 113 -8.47 25.50 25.53
CA ASP A 113 -8.84 25.77 24.13
C ASP A 113 -7.94 25.05 23.12
N GLU A 114 -6.68 24.74 23.48
CA GLU A 114 -5.75 24.01 22.60
C GLU A 114 -6.20 22.57 22.28
N TYR A 115 -7.11 22.01 23.08
CA TYR A 115 -7.61 20.63 22.92
C TYR A 115 -9.06 20.54 22.42
N LEU A 116 -9.67 21.67 22.04
CA LEU A 116 -10.98 21.68 21.39
C LEU A 116 -10.86 21.09 19.96
N LEU A 117 -11.00 19.77 19.86
CA LEU A 117 -10.86 19.03 18.61
C LEU A 117 -11.89 19.42 17.54
N GLY A 118 -13.02 20.03 17.94
CA GLY A 118 -14.05 20.54 17.03
C GLY A 118 -13.71 21.87 16.36
N THR A 119 -12.68 22.58 16.84
CA THR A 119 -12.26 23.89 16.30
C THR A 119 -11.31 23.75 15.10
N TYR A 120 -10.59 22.62 15.01
CA TYR A 120 -9.44 22.46 14.12
C TYR A 120 -9.69 21.40 13.03
N GLY A 121 -10.72 21.60 12.20
CA GLY A 121 -11.06 20.68 11.12
C GLY A 121 -12.27 21.12 10.31
N ILE A 122 -12.64 20.29 9.34
CA ILE A 122 -13.83 20.52 8.49
C ILE A 122 -15.11 20.05 9.19
N GLU A 123 -15.01 18.98 9.98
CA GLU A 123 -16.14 18.38 10.69
C GLU A 123 -16.45 19.08 12.01
N GLY A 124 -17.72 19.02 12.44
CA GLY A 124 -18.16 19.44 13.77
C GLY A 124 -18.23 18.25 14.74
N SER A 125 -19.45 17.80 15.05
CA SER A 125 -19.67 16.59 15.86
C SER A 125 -19.08 15.36 15.17
N LYS A 126 -18.31 14.56 15.92
CA LYS A 126 -17.58 13.40 15.43
C LYS A 126 -17.59 12.26 16.46
N PRO A 127 -17.62 10.99 16.04
CA PRO A 127 -17.79 9.86 16.95
C PRO A 127 -16.53 9.59 17.77
N GLY A 128 -16.59 9.81 19.10
CA GLY A 128 -15.51 9.41 20.01
C GLY A 128 -15.18 7.91 19.95
N ALA A 129 -16.15 7.09 19.56
CA ALA A 129 -15.96 5.65 19.34
C ALA A 129 -14.92 5.33 18.24
N ALA A 130 -14.83 6.15 17.19
CA ALA A 130 -13.81 5.95 16.15
C ALA A 130 -12.40 6.15 16.71
N ALA A 131 -12.19 7.22 17.49
CA ALA A 131 -10.92 7.48 18.18
C ALA A 131 -10.57 6.37 19.18
N ALA A 132 -11.56 5.90 19.96
CA ALA A 132 -11.38 4.78 20.89
C ALA A 132 -11.01 3.47 20.17
N GLY A 133 -11.64 3.20 19.01
CA GLY A 133 -11.33 2.04 18.18
C GLY A 133 -9.89 2.09 17.66
N VAL A 134 -9.46 3.22 17.08
CA VAL A 134 -8.08 3.39 16.60
C VAL A 134 -7.08 3.24 17.75
N TYR A 135 -7.37 3.87 18.89
CA TYR A 135 -6.53 3.75 20.09
C TYR A 135 -6.38 2.30 20.55
N LEU A 136 -7.49 1.56 20.68
CA LEU A 136 -7.45 0.16 21.09
C LEU A 136 -6.65 -0.67 20.09
N SER A 137 -6.83 -0.45 18.79
CA SER A 137 -6.06 -1.14 17.76
C SER A 137 -4.56 -0.88 17.92
N HIS A 138 -4.14 0.37 18.11
CA HIS A 138 -2.73 0.72 18.34
C HIS A 138 -2.16 0.17 19.65
N LYS A 139 -3.00 -0.04 20.67
CA LYS A 139 -2.58 -0.67 21.93
C LYS A 139 -2.41 -2.18 21.82
N VAL A 140 -3.23 -2.84 21.01
CA VAL A 140 -3.16 -4.30 20.79
C VAL A 140 -2.14 -4.65 19.71
N ILE A 141 -2.05 -3.82 18.67
CA ILE A 141 -1.17 -3.96 17.51
C ILE A 141 -0.40 -2.63 17.39
N PRO A 142 0.80 -2.52 17.97
CA PRO A 142 1.58 -1.29 17.92
C PRO A 142 1.87 -0.86 16.47
N PRO A 143 1.80 0.44 16.13
CA PRO A 143 2.24 0.97 14.84
C PRO A 143 3.77 1.02 14.75
N GLU A 144 4.40 -0.13 14.99
CA GLU A 144 5.84 -0.38 15.07
C GLU A 144 6.18 -1.72 14.38
N PRO A 145 7.47 -2.03 14.15
CA PRO A 145 7.89 -3.28 13.52
C PRO A 145 7.36 -4.54 14.23
N SER A 146 7.17 -4.45 15.55
CA SER A 146 6.68 -5.53 16.40
C SER A 146 5.19 -5.85 16.20
N GLY A 147 4.40 -4.90 15.67
CA GLY A 147 2.95 -4.97 15.49
C GLY A 147 2.54 -4.88 14.02
N TYR A 148 2.03 -3.72 13.58
CA TYR A 148 1.58 -3.50 12.19
C TYR A 148 2.68 -3.79 11.18
N GLY A 149 3.96 -3.57 11.52
CA GLY A 149 5.08 -3.93 10.65
C GLY A 149 5.11 -5.41 10.27
N LYS A 150 4.73 -6.32 11.20
CA LYS A 150 4.61 -7.76 10.91
C LYS A 150 3.48 -8.06 9.93
N ILE A 151 2.32 -7.44 10.13
CA ILE A 151 1.13 -7.65 9.30
C ILE A 151 1.39 -7.15 7.88
N LEU A 152 1.96 -5.96 7.76
CA LEU A 152 2.19 -5.30 6.49
C LEU A 152 3.37 -5.92 5.73
N GLY A 153 4.44 -6.33 6.42
CA GLY A 153 5.53 -7.07 5.77
C GLY A 153 5.10 -8.45 5.24
N ARG A 154 4.17 -9.14 5.90
CA ARG A 154 3.51 -10.34 5.33
C ARG A 154 2.58 -9.98 4.17
N THR A 155 1.92 -8.84 4.23
CA THR A 155 1.06 -8.34 3.14
C THR A 155 1.90 -8.06 1.89
N LEU A 156 3.08 -7.41 2.04
CA LEU A 156 4.03 -7.21 0.95
C LEU A 156 4.49 -8.55 0.39
N TYR A 157 4.91 -9.49 1.24
CA TYR A 157 5.30 -10.83 0.79
C TYR A 157 4.23 -11.49 -0.09
N ASN A 158 2.97 -11.48 0.36
CA ASN A 158 1.87 -12.06 -0.41
C ASN A 158 1.65 -11.35 -1.74
N CYS A 159 1.73 -10.01 -1.77
CA CYS A 159 1.61 -9.22 -2.99
C CYS A 159 2.72 -9.56 -4.00
N LYS A 160 3.96 -9.69 -3.52
CA LYS A 160 5.14 -10.00 -4.34
C LYS A 160 5.10 -11.45 -4.86
N MET A 161 4.62 -12.38 -4.04
CA MET A 161 4.36 -13.76 -4.48
C MET A 161 3.23 -13.83 -5.51
N PHE A 162 2.16 -13.04 -5.36
CA PHE A 162 1.09 -12.98 -6.36
C PHE A 162 1.61 -12.40 -7.68
N HIS A 163 2.41 -11.33 -7.62
CA HIS A 163 3.12 -10.80 -8.79
C HIS A 163 3.94 -11.86 -9.51
N TRP A 164 4.76 -12.61 -8.76
CA TRP A 164 5.54 -13.72 -9.29
C TRP A 164 4.66 -14.78 -9.97
N LYS A 165 3.52 -15.15 -9.37
CA LYS A 165 2.59 -16.12 -9.98
C LYS A 165 1.96 -15.63 -11.28
N LEU A 166 1.72 -14.33 -11.43
CA LEU A 166 1.28 -13.77 -12.71
C LEU A 166 2.38 -13.88 -13.77
N LEU A 167 3.64 -13.62 -13.42
CA LEU A 167 4.76 -13.82 -14.37
C LEU A 167 4.87 -15.28 -14.82
N GLU A 168 4.74 -16.24 -13.91
CA GLU A 168 4.73 -17.68 -14.26
C GLU A 168 3.53 -18.04 -15.16
N LEU A 169 2.35 -17.47 -14.91
CA LEU A 169 1.18 -17.65 -15.75
C LEU A 169 1.41 -17.12 -17.17
N SER A 170 2.04 -15.95 -17.29
CA SER A 170 2.34 -15.33 -18.59
C SER A 170 3.24 -16.20 -19.48
N GLU A 171 4.18 -16.91 -18.87
CA GLU A 171 5.13 -17.78 -19.59
C GLU A 171 4.56 -19.15 -19.96
N SER A 172 3.59 -19.64 -19.19
CA SER A 172 2.98 -20.96 -19.38
C SER A 172 1.69 -20.93 -20.20
N ALA A 173 1.01 -19.79 -20.28
CA ALA A 173 -0.25 -19.65 -21.00
C ALA A 173 -0.07 -19.82 -22.52
N GLN A 174 -1.01 -20.55 -23.13
CA GLN A 174 -1.12 -20.69 -24.57
C GLN A 174 -2.25 -19.79 -25.09
N GLY A 175 -1.95 -18.99 -26.12
CA GLY A 175 -2.94 -18.11 -26.75
C GLY A 175 -3.21 -16.80 -26.01
N TYR A 176 -2.76 -16.64 -24.76
CA TYR A 176 -2.82 -15.37 -24.03
C TYR A 176 -1.61 -15.19 -23.11
N GLY A 177 -1.45 -14.00 -22.54
CA GLY A 177 -0.46 -13.68 -21.53
C GLY A 177 -1.02 -12.67 -20.53
N VAL A 178 -0.41 -12.63 -19.35
CA VAL A 178 -0.69 -11.62 -18.32
C VAL A 178 0.57 -10.78 -18.10
N PHE A 179 0.37 -9.48 -17.96
CA PHE A 179 1.43 -8.48 -17.92
C PHE A 179 1.24 -7.65 -16.66
N PRO A 180 1.88 -8.02 -15.55
CA PRO A 180 1.81 -7.22 -14.34
C PRO A 180 2.61 -5.91 -14.47
N VAL A 181 2.15 -4.92 -13.72
CA VAL A 181 2.73 -3.60 -13.56
C VAL A 181 2.89 -3.35 -12.04
N PRO A 182 4.09 -2.95 -11.57
CA PRO A 182 5.25 -2.56 -12.38
C PRO A 182 5.95 -3.76 -13.02
N ILE A 183 6.44 -3.54 -14.25
CA ILE A 183 7.37 -4.47 -14.91
C ILE A 183 8.70 -4.47 -14.15
N GLU A 184 9.51 -5.51 -14.34
CA GLU A 184 10.82 -5.57 -13.70
C GLU A 184 11.69 -4.38 -14.11
N ASP A 185 12.20 -3.64 -13.10
CA ASP A 185 13.04 -2.47 -13.28
C ASP A 185 14.38 -2.86 -13.94
N PRO A 186 14.68 -2.37 -15.16
CA PRO A 186 15.93 -2.65 -15.86
C PRO A 186 17.19 -2.20 -15.10
N GLU A 187 17.08 -1.19 -14.23
CA GLU A 187 18.18 -0.69 -13.40
C GLU A 187 18.25 -1.41 -12.04
N GLY A 188 17.22 -2.19 -11.69
CA GLY A 188 17.14 -2.99 -10.48
C GLY A 188 17.94 -4.31 -10.55
N PRO A 189 17.60 -5.31 -9.72
CA PRO A 189 18.35 -6.57 -9.63
C PRO A 189 18.49 -7.33 -10.95
N ILE A 190 17.55 -7.12 -11.89
CA ILE A 190 17.56 -7.75 -13.20
C ILE A 190 18.79 -7.40 -14.03
N SER A 191 19.40 -6.23 -13.78
CA SER A 191 20.61 -5.77 -14.46
C SER A 191 21.81 -6.71 -14.26
N ASN A 192 21.77 -7.54 -13.22
CA ASN A 192 22.78 -8.55 -12.92
C ASN A 192 22.63 -9.84 -13.76
N TYR A 193 21.62 -9.92 -14.63
CA TYR A 193 21.31 -11.10 -15.44
C TYR A 193 21.34 -10.74 -16.93
N ALA A 194 21.70 -11.72 -17.79
CA ALA A 194 21.81 -11.49 -19.22
C ALA A 194 20.44 -11.28 -19.90
N SER A 195 19.35 -11.72 -19.26
CA SER A 195 18.00 -11.52 -19.78
C SER A 195 16.92 -11.58 -18.70
N LYS A 196 15.74 -11.04 -19.02
CA LYS A 196 14.52 -11.21 -18.22
C LYS A 196 14.21 -12.67 -17.92
N LYS A 197 14.43 -13.54 -18.91
CA LYS A 197 14.19 -14.97 -18.77
C LYS A 197 15.12 -15.60 -17.75
N GLU A 198 16.43 -15.30 -17.83
CA GLU A 198 17.41 -15.83 -16.88
C GLU A 198 17.12 -15.39 -15.44
N PHE A 199 16.77 -14.11 -15.26
CA PHE A 199 16.36 -13.57 -13.97
C PHE A 199 15.16 -14.34 -13.38
N ARG A 200 14.11 -14.55 -14.19
CA ARG A 200 12.91 -15.27 -13.77
C ARG A 200 13.21 -16.75 -13.52
N ASP A 201 13.98 -17.42 -14.36
CA ASP A 201 14.38 -18.81 -14.17
C ASP A 201 15.16 -18.99 -12.85
N LYS A 202 16.04 -18.03 -12.53
CA LYS A 202 16.76 -17.99 -11.25
C LYS A 202 15.79 -17.81 -10.09
N LEU A 203 14.91 -16.80 -10.11
CA LEU A 203 13.94 -16.56 -9.04
C LEU A 203 13.00 -17.78 -8.85
N ARG A 204 12.56 -18.40 -9.95
CA ARG A 204 11.80 -19.66 -9.93
C ARG A 204 12.54 -20.75 -9.18
N SER A 205 13.82 -20.96 -9.50
CA SER A 205 14.62 -22.01 -8.87
C SER A 205 14.78 -21.80 -7.35
N LEU A 206 14.84 -20.55 -6.91
CA LEU A 206 14.97 -20.18 -5.49
C LEU A 206 13.67 -20.37 -4.71
N LEU A 207 12.52 -20.13 -5.35
CA LEU A 207 11.19 -20.23 -4.72
C LEU A 207 10.57 -21.63 -4.82
N ALA A 208 11.02 -22.47 -5.76
CA ALA A 208 10.42 -23.77 -6.03
C ALA A 208 10.45 -24.70 -4.81
N GLY A 209 9.27 -25.20 -4.42
CA GLY A 209 9.09 -26.16 -3.32
C GLY A 209 9.29 -25.56 -1.93
N LYS A 210 9.45 -24.24 -1.80
CA LYS A 210 9.66 -23.57 -0.51
C LYS A 210 8.35 -23.08 0.10
N ARG A 211 8.23 -23.23 1.41
CA ARG A 211 7.16 -22.66 2.22
C ARG A 211 7.47 -21.20 2.54
N PRO A 212 6.46 -20.35 2.76
CA PRO A 212 6.68 -18.95 3.14
C PRO A 212 7.63 -18.76 4.33
N LYS A 213 7.51 -19.59 5.37
CA LYS A 213 8.39 -19.52 6.54
C LYS A 213 9.87 -19.76 6.19
N GLU A 214 10.16 -20.66 5.25
CA GLU A 214 11.53 -21.00 4.83
C GLU A 214 12.17 -19.85 4.03
N ILE A 215 11.39 -19.19 3.18
CA ILE A 215 11.84 -18.01 2.42
C ILE A 215 12.09 -16.84 3.39
N LEU A 216 11.12 -16.57 4.25
CA LEU A 216 11.13 -15.40 5.13
C LEU A 216 12.20 -15.52 6.24
N ASN A 217 12.45 -16.72 6.79
CA ASN A 217 13.47 -16.93 7.84
C ASN A 217 14.92 -16.70 7.38
N GLY A 218 15.17 -16.33 6.11
CA GLY A 218 16.51 -16.05 5.63
C GLY A 218 17.36 -17.29 5.37
N GLU A 219 16.79 -18.50 5.39
CA GLU A 219 17.46 -19.70 4.87
C GLU A 219 17.83 -19.53 3.37
N HIS A 220 17.20 -18.56 2.71
CA HIS A 220 17.40 -18.18 1.31
C HIS A 220 17.51 -16.65 1.14
N THR A 221 18.60 -16.05 1.62
CA THR A 221 18.83 -14.59 1.53
C THR A 221 18.69 -14.03 0.11
N GLU A 222 19.23 -14.72 -0.89
CA GLU A 222 19.12 -14.31 -2.30
C GLU A 222 17.65 -14.25 -2.77
N ALA A 223 16.82 -15.22 -2.37
CA ALA A 223 15.39 -15.23 -2.75
C ALA A 223 14.65 -14.03 -2.17
N LEU A 224 14.96 -13.69 -0.91
CA LEU A 224 14.34 -12.58 -0.19
C LEU A 224 14.74 -11.23 -0.82
N GLU A 225 16.02 -11.03 -1.12
CA GLU A 225 16.52 -9.80 -1.76
C GLU A 225 15.91 -9.60 -3.15
N LEU A 226 15.83 -10.65 -3.98
CA LEU A 226 15.19 -10.53 -5.29
C LEU A 226 13.68 -10.29 -5.18
N LEU A 227 12.99 -10.93 -4.22
CA LEU A 227 11.55 -10.75 -4.03
C LEU A 227 11.22 -9.35 -3.50
N LYS A 228 12.05 -8.81 -2.60
CA LYS A 228 11.94 -7.45 -2.04
C LYS A 228 11.93 -6.39 -3.15
N GLU A 229 12.82 -6.54 -4.12
CA GLU A 229 13.08 -5.55 -5.18
C GLU A 229 12.25 -5.76 -6.47
N THR A 230 11.25 -6.65 -6.49
CA THR A 230 10.41 -6.91 -7.68
C THR A 230 8.94 -6.58 -7.47
N GLY A 231 8.19 -6.21 -8.51
CA GLY A 231 6.74 -5.97 -8.39
C GLY A 231 6.39 -4.70 -7.62
N ALA A 232 5.13 -4.59 -7.18
CA ALA A 232 4.58 -3.35 -6.60
C ALA A 232 5.36 -2.85 -5.37
N ASP A 233 5.48 -1.54 -5.22
CA ASP A 233 6.14 -0.88 -4.09
C ASP A 233 5.47 -1.21 -2.75
N LEU A 234 4.14 -1.16 -2.73
CA LEU A 234 3.30 -1.57 -1.61
C LEU A 234 2.48 -2.82 -1.98
N ASN A 235 1.22 -2.88 -1.59
CA ASN A 235 0.35 -4.05 -1.73
C ASN A 235 -0.77 -3.91 -2.77
N ILE A 236 -0.64 -2.99 -3.72
CA ILE A 236 -1.57 -2.88 -4.86
C ILE A 236 -0.83 -3.34 -6.11
N LEU A 237 -1.25 -4.47 -6.66
CA LEU A 237 -0.71 -5.02 -7.89
C LEU A 237 -1.67 -4.77 -9.04
N THR A 238 -1.18 -4.15 -10.09
CA THR A 238 -1.92 -3.97 -11.35
C THR A 238 -1.42 -4.97 -12.39
N TYR A 239 -2.30 -5.43 -13.28
CA TYR A 239 -1.93 -6.31 -14.39
C TYR A 239 -2.98 -6.24 -15.49
N ALA A 240 -2.58 -6.55 -16.71
CA ALA A 240 -3.48 -6.65 -17.85
C ALA A 240 -3.21 -7.93 -18.63
N PHE A 241 -4.24 -8.47 -19.25
CA PHE A 241 -4.13 -9.57 -20.19
C PHE A 241 -3.97 -9.06 -21.62
N ASN A 242 -3.26 -9.82 -22.45
CA ASN A 242 -3.33 -9.71 -23.91
C ASN A 242 -3.44 -11.10 -24.52
N PHE A 243 -3.85 -11.19 -25.78
CA PHE A 243 -4.04 -12.46 -26.48
C PHE A 243 -3.23 -12.54 -27.78
N LYS A 244 -3.05 -13.76 -28.27
CA LYS A 244 -2.45 -14.03 -29.57
C LYS A 244 -3.53 -14.22 -30.63
N ASN A 245 -3.28 -13.69 -31.81
CA ASN A 245 -4.09 -13.93 -33.00
C ASN A 245 -3.96 -15.40 -33.45
N SER A 246 -4.81 -15.82 -34.39
CA SER A 246 -4.79 -17.18 -34.94
C SER A 246 -3.47 -17.57 -35.61
N ASP A 247 -2.68 -16.58 -36.06
CA ASP A 247 -1.36 -16.77 -36.65
C ASP A 247 -0.22 -16.86 -35.60
N GLY A 248 -0.56 -16.76 -34.31
CA GLY A 248 0.38 -16.83 -33.19
C GLY A 248 1.06 -15.50 -32.81
N THR A 249 0.79 -14.41 -33.54
CA THR A 249 1.31 -13.07 -33.21
C THR A 249 0.52 -12.44 -32.06
N TRP A 250 1.12 -11.52 -31.31
CA TRP A 250 0.41 -10.77 -30.25
C TRP A 250 -0.54 -9.75 -30.84
N ASN A 251 -1.76 -9.66 -30.29
CA ASN A 251 -2.69 -8.58 -30.59
C ASN A 251 -2.05 -7.20 -30.35
N GLN A 252 -2.22 -6.29 -31.31
CA GLN A 252 -1.73 -4.91 -31.28
C GLN A 252 -2.86 -3.87 -31.21
N ASP A 253 -4.13 -4.32 -31.22
CA ASP A 253 -5.29 -3.44 -31.08
C ASP A 253 -5.60 -3.22 -29.59
N LEU A 254 -5.47 -1.96 -29.16
CA LEU A 254 -5.73 -1.54 -27.79
C LEU A 254 -7.21 -1.69 -27.40
N GLU A 255 -8.14 -1.41 -28.33
CA GLU A 255 -9.57 -1.54 -28.05
C GLU A 255 -9.94 -3.00 -27.81
N ALA A 256 -9.42 -3.90 -28.64
CA ALA A 256 -9.60 -5.34 -28.45
C ALA A 256 -8.95 -5.85 -27.15
N ALA A 257 -7.78 -5.33 -26.76
CA ALA A 257 -7.15 -5.68 -25.48
C ALA A 257 -7.98 -5.18 -24.28
N ASN A 258 -8.52 -3.97 -24.35
CA ASN A 258 -9.39 -3.42 -23.31
C ASN A 258 -10.68 -4.21 -23.17
N ASP A 259 -11.33 -4.54 -24.28
CA ASP A 259 -12.54 -5.39 -24.30
C ASP A 259 -12.25 -6.78 -23.70
N PHE A 260 -11.12 -7.39 -24.05
CA PHE A 260 -10.70 -8.66 -23.48
C PHE A 260 -10.55 -8.62 -21.96
N ASN A 261 -9.92 -7.57 -21.41
CA ASN A 261 -9.78 -7.38 -19.97
C ASN A 261 -11.13 -7.11 -19.28
N ARG A 262 -12.01 -6.31 -19.89
CA ARG A 262 -13.37 -6.07 -19.39
C ARG A 262 -14.17 -7.37 -19.30
N GLN A 263 -14.14 -8.19 -20.34
CA GLN A 263 -14.80 -9.50 -20.34
C GLN A 263 -14.26 -10.44 -19.27
N ILE A 264 -12.95 -10.39 -18.96
CA ILE A 264 -12.38 -11.16 -17.85
C ILE A 264 -12.92 -10.61 -16.53
N TYR A 265 -12.80 -9.30 -16.29
CA TYR A 265 -13.32 -8.65 -15.09
C TYR A 265 -14.80 -8.98 -14.86
N ASP A 266 -15.63 -8.93 -15.90
CA ASP A 266 -17.05 -9.26 -15.85
C ASP A 266 -17.36 -10.69 -15.40
N ARG A 267 -16.42 -11.63 -15.56
CA ARG A 267 -16.58 -13.03 -15.13
C ARG A 267 -16.08 -13.30 -13.72
N ILE A 268 -15.11 -12.54 -13.22
CA ILE A 268 -14.41 -12.81 -11.96
C ILE A 268 -14.48 -11.66 -10.94
N SER A 269 -15.39 -10.71 -11.14
CA SER A 269 -15.69 -9.65 -10.17
C SER A 269 -17.08 -9.83 -9.59
N LEU A 270 -17.24 -9.38 -8.34
CA LEU A 270 -18.54 -9.37 -7.68
C LEU A 270 -19.42 -8.34 -8.37
N LYS A 271 -20.50 -8.80 -8.99
CA LYS A 271 -21.53 -7.92 -9.53
C LYS A 271 -22.53 -7.63 -8.42
N LEU A 272 -22.89 -6.36 -8.26
CA LEU A 272 -24.04 -5.97 -7.45
C LEU A 272 -25.29 -6.59 -8.09
N VAL A 273 -25.76 -7.71 -7.53
CA VAL A 273 -27.06 -8.27 -7.88
C VAL A 273 -28.12 -7.44 -7.16
N LEU A 274 -29.08 -6.91 -7.90
CA LEU A 274 -30.19 -6.16 -7.33
C LEU A 274 -31.08 -7.10 -6.50
N PRO A 275 -31.73 -6.61 -5.43
CA PRO A 275 -32.45 -7.46 -4.47
C PRO A 275 -33.56 -8.35 -5.05
N GLU A 276 -34.00 -8.11 -6.29
CA GLU A 276 -35.08 -8.85 -6.95
C GLU A 276 -34.61 -10.18 -7.57
N GLU A 277 -33.30 -10.46 -7.57
CA GLU A 277 -32.69 -11.71 -8.05
C GLU A 277 -31.87 -12.41 -6.95
N GLU A 278 -32.35 -12.36 -5.69
CA GLU A 278 -31.76 -13.12 -4.58
C GLU A 278 -32.00 -14.63 -4.76
N ASP A 279 -31.18 -15.26 -5.60
CA ASP A 279 -30.87 -16.68 -5.43
C ASP A 279 -29.93 -16.81 -4.23
N GLU A 280 -30.22 -17.78 -3.36
CA GLU A 280 -29.48 -17.98 -2.10
C GLU A 280 -27.98 -18.15 -2.39
N ASN A 281 -27.19 -17.17 -1.96
CA ASN A 281 -25.72 -17.20 -1.87
C ASN A 281 -24.92 -16.78 -3.13
N VAL A 282 -25.15 -15.56 -3.62
CA VAL A 282 -24.33 -14.87 -4.65
C VAL A 282 -22.82 -14.91 -4.34
N ASN A 283 -22.44 -14.93 -3.05
CA ASN A 283 -21.03 -14.97 -2.62
C ASN A 283 -20.35 -16.34 -2.85
N ALA A 284 -21.10 -17.44 -2.97
CA ALA A 284 -20.53 -18.79 -3.10
C ALA A 284 -20.05 -19.13 -4.52
N GLN A 285 -20.25 -18.24 -5.50
CA GLN A 285 -19.95 -18.50 -6.91
C GLN A 285 -18.57 -17.97 -7.37
N TYR A 286 -17.91 -17.13 -6.57
CA TYR A 286 -16.65 -16.48 -6.95
C TYR A 286 -15.45 -17.10 -6.26
N ASN A 287 -14.51 -17.65 -7.04
CA ASN A 287 -13.24 -18.20 -6.53
C ASN A 287 -12.16 -17.13 -6.32
N VAL A 288 -12.28 -15.99 -7.01
CA VAL A 288 -11.35 -14.85 -6.97
C VAL A 288 -12.17 -13.57 -7.09
N LEU A 289 -11.75 -12.51 -6.40
CA LEU A 289 -12.33 -11.18 -6.50
C LEU A 289 -11.24 -10.20 -6.98
N VAL A 290 -11.58 -9.40 -7.99
CA VAL A 290 -10.69 -8.39 -8.56
C VAL A 290 -11.40 -7.05 -8.71
N SER A 291 -10.63 -5.97 -8.73
CA SER A 291 -11.05 -4.64 -9.19
C SER A 291 -10.46 -4.34 -10.56
N THR A 292 -11.02 -3.35 -11.26
CA THR A 292 -10.48 -2.85 -12.53
C THR A 292 -10.37 -1.33 -12.52
N THR A 293 -9.52 -0.79 -13.37
CA THR A 293 -9.37 0.64 -13.64
C THR A 293 -8.87 0.85 -15.07
N ASP A 294 -9.09 2.03 -15.63
CA ASP A 294 -8.61 2.42 -16.96
C ASP A 294 -7.48 3.45 -16.82
N PHE A 295 -6.31 3.15 -17.39
CA PHE A 295 -5.21 4.13 -17.50
C PHE A 295 -5.45 5.01 -18.72
N GLN A 296 -5.97 6.21 -18.47
CA GLN A 296 -6.25 7.17 -19.53
C GLN A 296 -4.99 7.99 -19.85
N LYS A 297 -4.71 8.15 -21.14
CA LYS A 297 -3.52 8.83 -21.68
C LYS A 297 -3.33 10.27 -21.18
N ASP A 298 -4.43 10.96 -20.81
CA ASP A 298 -4.34 12.34 -20.34
C ASP A 298 -3.80 12.42 -18.89
N TYR A 299 -3.75 11.30 -18.16
CA TYR A 299 -3.30 11.22 -16.77
C TYR A 299 -2.04 10.38 -16.55
N TYR A 300 -1.73 9.46 -17.47
CA TYR A 300 -0.59 8.53 -17.41
C TYR A 300 0.32 8.71 -18.63
#